data_AF-A0A935NU08-F1
#
_entry.id   AF-A0A935NU08-F1
#
_cell.length_a   1.000
_cell.length_b   1.000
_cell.length_c   1.000
_cell.angle_alpha   90.00
_cell.angle_beta   90.00
_cell.angle_gamma   90.00
#
_symmetry.space_group_name_H-M   'P 1'
#
loop_
_entity.id
_entity.type
_entity.pdbx_description
1 polymer ?
#
loop_
_entity_poly.entity_id
_entity_poly.type
_entity_poly.pdbx_seq_one_letter_code
_entity_poly.pdbx_strand_id
1 'polypeptide(L)'
;MRTPFVSSVLAVVLAGSLLSALSLGLASGCKKENKQAAAVSAAETALQAAGRATEAAGVAAGKATEAAGEAAEAAGETAEAAAEAAAAAAASAMTPDGEPGPRPTSVTEADVAVMEKTVALLDKVGQSVNGVGNDCKKLAAALKSVSGEAETMMREGKQVIERHGGDEGALLWINQSYAKRMMPVVVKINGHPCASDTDVQAALAPFAF
;
A
#
# COMPACT_ATOMS: atom_id res chain seq x y z
N MET A 1 -5.63 14.25 16.57
CA MET A 1 -4.62 15.34 16.62
C MET A 1 -3.87 15.33 15.30
N ARG A 2 -3.85 16.44 14.55
CA ARG A 2 -3.19 16.54 13.23
C ARG A 2 -1.72 16.93 13.42
N THR A 3 -0.79 16.13 12.89
CA THR A 3 0.63 16.49 12.80
C THR A 3 1.05 16.57 11.32
N PRO A 4 1.44 17.76 10.82
CA PRO A 4 2.03 17.92 9.49
C PRO A 4 3.57 18.03 9.61
N PHE A 5 4.33 17.00 9.24
CA PHE A 5 5.81 17.08 9.32
C PHE A 5 6.61 16.48 8.16
N VAL A 6 5.99 15.98 7.09
CA VAL A 6 6.75 15.24 6.05
C VAL A 6 7.15 16.10 4.83
N SER A 7 6.70 17.35 4.73
CA SER A 7 6.81 18.09 3.46
C SER A 7 8.08 18.95 3.28
N SER A 8 9.01 19.02 4.24
CA SER A 8 10.12 19.98 4.19
C SER A 8 11.51 19.42 3.86
N VAL A 9 11.71 18.09 3.83
CA VAL A 9 13.06 17.53 3.63
C VAL A 9 13.42 17.32 2.15
N LEU A 10 12.42 17.22 1.25
CA LEU A 10 12.69 17.04 -0.19
C LEU A 10 13.15 18.32 -0.93
N ALA A 11 13.03 19.51 -0.32
CA ALA A 11 13.29 20.78 -0.99
C ALA A 11 14.76 21.21 -1.03
N VAL A 12 15.66 20.57 -0.26
CA VAL A 12 17.06 21.03 -0.11
C VAL A 12 18.02 20.35 -1.09
N VAL A 13 17.68 19.19 -1.65
CA VAL A 13 18.61 18.42 -2.51
C VAL A 13 18.61 18.89 -3.97
N LEU A 14 17.62 19.68 -4.41
CA LEU A 14 17.49 20.14 -5.80
C LEU A 14 18.16 21.50 -6.13
N ALA A 15 18.74 22.19 -5.14
CA ALA A 15 19.33 23.53 -5.32
C ALA A 15 20.86 23.55 -5.51
N GLY A 16 21.54 22.39 -5.53
CA GLY A 16 22.99 22.31 -5.38
C GLY A 16 23.85 22.20 -6.66
N SER A 17 23.27 22.15 -7.87
CA SER A 17 24.01 21.73 -9.08
C SER A 17 24.07 22.73 -10.24
N LEU A 18 23.83 24.03 -10.02
CA LEU A 18 23.72 25.00 -11.14
C LEU A 18 24.69 26.19 -11.12
N LEU A 19 25.64 26.27 -10.19
CA LEU A 19 26.62 27.36 -10.14
C LEU A 19 28.04 26.82 -9.95
N SER A 20 28.77 26.44 -11.02
CA SER A 20 30.26 26.35 -11.00
C SER A 20 30.92 26.04 -12.37
N ALA A 21 30.40 26.55 -13.49
CA ALA A 21 31.17 26.53 -14.74
C ALA A 21 30.75 27.70 -15.64
N LEU A 22 31.75 28.37 -16.22
CA LEU A 22 31.68 29.59 -17.04
C LEU A 22 31.37 30.85 -16.22
N SER A 23 32.31 31.74 -15.92
CA SER A 23 33.12 32.44 -16.93
C SER A 23 34.37 33.04 -16.31
N LEU A 24 35.54 32.41 -16.54
CA LEU A 24 36.81 33.12 -16.51
C LEU A 24 37.15 33.55 -17.94
N GLY A 25 37.45 34.84 -18.08
CA GLY A 25 38.43 35.33 -19.04
C GLY A 25 37.85 36.00 -20.28
N LEU A 26 37.92 37.33 -20.31
CA LEU A 26 38.57 38.10 -21.39
C LEU A 26 38.50 39.60 -21.04
N ALA A 27 39.51 40.09 -20.33
CA ALA A 27 39.88 41.49 -20.34
C ALA A 27 41.41 41.60 -20.27
N SER A 28 41.97 42.01 -21.39
CA SER A 28 43.37 42.14 -21.72
C SER A 28 44.05 43.32 -21.02
N GLY A 29 45.24 43.08 -20.46
CA GLY A 29 46.29 44.08 -20.31
C GLY A 29 46.72 44.40 -18.88
N CYS A 30 47.84 43.80 -18.43
CA CYS A 30 48.98 44.52 -17.82
C CYS A 30 49.96 43.56 -17.11
N LYS A 31 51.14 43.42 -17.73
CA LYS A 31 52.49 43.28 -17.16
C LYS A 31 52.61 43.17 -15.62
N LYS A 32 52.91 41.99 -15.09
CA LYS A 32 53.96 41.77 -14.06
C LYS A 32 54.13 40.28 -13.73
N GLU A 33 55.23 39.72 -14.21
CA GLU A 33 55.82 38.48 -13.69
C GLU A 33 56.14 38.66 -12.19
N ASN A 34 56.13 37.55 -11.43
CA ASN A 34 56.45 37.46 -9.99
C ASN A 34 55.27 37.51 -8.97
N LYS A 35 54.09 36.99 -9.33
CA LYS A 35 53.00 36.70 -8.35
C LYS A 35 52.42 35.29 -8.45
N GLN A 36 52.94 34.46 -9.36
CA GLN A 36 52.38 33.14 -9.68
C GLN A 36 52.82 32.05 -8.68
N ALA A 37 54.01 32.17 -8.07
CA ALA A 37 54.50 31.17 -7.11
C ALA A 37 53.73 31.17 -5.77
N ALA A 38 53.29 32.34 -5.28
CA ALA A 38 52.50 32.43 -4.05
C ALA A 38 51.05 31.96 -4.23
N ALA A 39 50.50 32.12 -5.44
CA ALA A 39 49.14 31.68 -5.75
C ALA A 39 49.02 30.14 -5.86
N VAL A 40 50.06 29.46 -6.33
CA VAL A 40 50.06 27.98 -6.46
C VAL A 40 50.15 27.31 -5.08
N SER A 41 50.99 27.81 -4.17
CA SER A 41 51.12 27.26 -2.81
C SER A 41 49.86 27.49 -1.95
N ALA A 42 49.19 28.63 -2.10
CA ALA A 42 47.91 28.88 -1.44
C ALA A 42 46.78 27.99 -2.00
N ALA A 43 46.79 27.69 -3.30
CA ALA A 43 45.81 26.82 -3.93
C ALA A 43 45.95 25.35 -3.49
N GLU A 44 47.18 24.82 -3.36
CA GLU A 44 47.40 23.45 -2.85
C GLU A 44 46.98 23.29 -1.38
N THR A 45 47.25 24.31 -0.55
CA THR A 45 46.85 24.30 0.86
C THR A 45 45.33 24.35 1.02
N ALA A 46 44.64 25.12 0.16
CA ALA A 46 43.18 25.17 0.13
C ALA A 46 42.56 23.84 -0.36
N LEU A 47 43.17 23.18 -1.34
CA LEU A 47 42.70 21.89 -1.84
C LEU A 47 42.85 20.77 -0.80
N GLN A 48 43.96 20.75 -0.05
CA GLN A 48 44.16 19.78 1.04
C GLN A 48 43.21 20.02 2.23
N ALA A 49 42.87 21.26 2.54
CA ALA A 49 41.88 21.59 3.57
C ALA A 49 40.47 21.19 3.13
N ALA A 50 40.13 21.38 1.85
CA ALA A 50 38.85 20.96 1.28
C ALA A 50 38.70 19.43 1.27
N GLY A 51 39.75 18.67 0.92
CA GLY A 51 39.74 17.21 0.94
C GLY A 51 39.45 16.61 2.32
N ARG A 52 40.10 17.15 3.37
CA ARG A 52 39.85 16.71 4.76
C ARG A 52 38.47 17.09 5.28
N ALA A 53 37.90 18.21 4.83
CA ALA A 53 36.54 18.61 5.16
C ALA A 53 35.49 17.68 4.51
N THR A 54 35.74 17.23 3.28
CA THR A 54 34.85 16.27 2.59
C THR A 54 34.87 14.87 3.18
N GLU A 55 36.02 14.38 3.65
CA GLU A 55 36.10 13.07 4.31
C GLU A 55 35.38 13.07 5.67
N ALA A 56 35.52 14.14 6.47
CA ALA A 56 34.80 14.29 7.74
C ALA A 56 33.26 14.41 7.54
N ALA A 57 32.82 15.09 6.48
CA ALA A 57 31.41 15.19 6.12
C ALA A 57 30.83 13.84 5.63
N GLY A 58 31.61 13.05 4.88
CA GLY A 58 31.21 11.72 4.43
C GLY A 58 31.00 10.73 5.58
N VAL A 59 31.87 10.74 6.59
CA VAL A 59 31.73 9.88 7.78
C VAL A 59 30.53 10.28 8.65
N ALA A 60 30.26 11.58 8.77
CA ALA A 60 29.09 12.07 9.51
C ALA A 60 27.77 11.75 8.79
N ALA A 61 27.73 11.87 7.46
CA ALA A 61 26.57 11.51 6.65
C ALA A 61 26.29 10.00 6.66
N GLY A 62 27.34 9.16 6.61
CA GLY A 62 27.20 7.71 6.72
C GLY A 62 26.56 7.27 8.04
N LYS A 63 27.04 7.79 9.17
CA LYS A 63 26.48 7.47 10.50
C LYS A 63 25.05 7.98 10.71
N ALA A 64 24.70 9.14 10.12
CA ALA A 64 23.34 9.65 10.16
C ALA A 64 22.36 8.80 9.32
N THR A 65 22.84 8.20 8.23
CA THR A 65 22.02 7.36 7.35
C THR A 65 21.78 5.97 7.98
N GLU A 66 22.78 5.41 8.66
CA GLU A 66 22.68 4.13 9.36
C GLU A 66 21.68 4.21 10.54
N ALA A 67 21.76 5.27 11.36
CA ALA A 67 20.82 5.50 12.46
C ALA A 67 19.39 5.80 11.98
N ALA A 68 19.21 6.40 10.81
CA ALA A 68 17.89 6.60 10.20
C ALA A 68 17.30 5.29 9.64
N GLY A 69 18.15 4.37 9.18
CA GLY A 69 17.75 3.02 8.74
C GLY A 69 17.22 2.18 9.90
N GLU A 70 17.96 2.09 11.01
CA GLU A 70 17.52 1.34 12.21
C GLU A 70 16.23 1.89 12.82
N ALA A 71 16.05 3.23 12.82
CA ALA A 71 14.82 3.85 13.29
C ALA A 71 13.61 3.60 12.37
N ALA A 72 13.84 3.49 11.06
CA ALA A 72 12.79 3.17 10.09
C ALA A 72 12.39 1.68 10.14
N GLU A 73 13.35 0.79 10.37
CA GLU A 73 13.09 -0.66 10.52
C GLU A 73 12.29 -0.94 11.80
N ALA A 74 12.69 -0.35 12.93
CA ALA A 74 11.96 -0.48 14.20
C ALA A 74 10.54 0.09 14.14
N ALA A 75 10.32 1.18 13.38
CA ALA A 75 8.99 1.75 13.13
C ALA A 75 8.15 0.88 12.19
N GLY A 76 8.78 0.17 11.25
CA GLY A 76 8.14 -0.82 10.38
C GLY A 76 7.62 -2.03 11.16
N GLU A 77 8.46 -2.63 12.01
CA GLU A 77 8.07 -3.78 12.84
C GLU A 77 6.93 -3.44 13.82
N THR A 78 6.93 -2.23 14.41
CA THR A 78 5.83 -1.81 15.29
C THR A 78 4.53 -1.53 14.54
N ALA A 79 4.60 -1.06 13.29
CA ALA A 79 3.41 -0.87 12.45
C ALA A 79 2.81 -2.19 11.98
N GLU A 80 3.66 -3.17 11.62
CA GLU A 80 3.23 -4.51 11.21
C GLU A 80 2.59 -5.28 12.37
N ALA A 81 3.21 -5.26 13.55
CA ALA A 81 2.65 -5.87 14.76
C ALA A 81 1.32 -5.21 15.20
N ALA A 82 1.18 -3.89 15.04
CA ALA A 82 -0.08 -3.19 15.33
C ALA A 82 -1.18 -3.54 14.31
N ALA A 83 -0.82 -3.71 13.04
CA ALA A 83 -1.75 -4.14 12.00
C ALA A 83 -2.21 -5.59 12.20
N GLU A 84 -1.29 -6.51 12.55
CA GLU A 84 -1.62 -7.89 12.90
C GLU A 84 -2.49 -7.98 14.15
N ALA A 85 -2.19 -7.19 15.20
CA ALA A 85 -3.00 -7.15 16.41
C ALA A 85 -4.41 -6.59 16.15
N ALA A 86 -4.54 -5.58 15.29
CA ALA A 86 -5.84 -5.04 14.87
C ALA A 86 -6.63 -6.05 14.02
N ALA A 87 -5.95 -6.77 13.12
CA ALA A 87 -6.57 -7.85 12.33
C ALA A 87 -7.02 -9.02 13.21
N ALA A 88 -6.21 -9.43 14.19
CA ALA A 88 -6.55 -10.48 15.14
C ALA A 88 -7.71 -10.08 16.08
N ALA A 89 -7.75 -8.80 16.50
CA ALA A 89 -8.86 -8.26 17.28
C ALA A 89 -10.16 -8.18 16.46
N ALA A 90 -10.07 -7.76 15.19
CA ALA A 90 -11.21 -7.76 14.26
C ALA A 90 -11.72 -9.19 13.99
N ALA A 91 -10.81 -10.16 13.83
CA ALA A 91 -11.18 -11.57 13.67
C ALA A 91 -11.84 -12.16 14.93
N SER A 92 -11.40 -11.74 16.13
CA SER A 92 -11.95 -12.22 17.41
C SER A 92 -13.30 -11.59 17.75
N ALA A 93 -13.57 -10.35 17.30
CA ALA A 93 -14.87 -9.69 17.43
C ALA A 93 -15.94 -10.27 16.48
N MET A 94 -15.52 -11.00 15.45
CA MET A 94 -16.39 -11.68 14.49
C MET A 94 -16.66 -13.14 14.87
N THR A 95 -16.88 -13.46 16.15
CA THR A 95 -17.41 -14.79 16.50
C THR A 95 -18.77 -14.96 15.81
N PRO A 96 -18.88 -15.81 14.76
CA PRO A 96 -20.03 -15.79 13.86
C PRO A 96 -21.30 -16.33 14.50
N ASP A 97 -21.23 -16.97 15.66
CA ASP A 97 -22.30 -17.80 16.20
C ASP A 97 -23.53 -17.04 16.72
N GLY A 98 -23.44 -15.72 16.95
CA GLY A 98 -24.60 -14.90 17.27
C GLY A 98 -25.59 -14.81 16.10
N GLU A 99 -26.89 -14.84 16.39
CA GLU A 99 -27.90 -14.33 15.45
C GLU A 99 -27.70 -12.81 15.34
N PRO A 100 -27.69 -12.22 14.14
CA PRO A 100 -27.51 -10.77 14.01
C PRO A 100 -28.57 -10.05 14.83
N GLY A 101 -28.15 -9.02 15.56
CA GLY A 101 -29.06 -8.14 16.28
C GLY A 101 -30.04 -7.41 15.35
N PRO A 102 -30.95 -6.57 15.88
CA PRO A 102 -31.83 -5.77 15.04
C PRO A 102 -31.02 -4.88 14.09
N ARG A 103 -31.49 -4.75 12.85
CA ARG A 103 -30.84 -3.93 11.82
C ARG A 103 -30.74 -2.46 12.29
N PRO A 104 -29.53 -1.85 12.30
CA PRO A 104 -29.37 -0.43 12.55
C PRO A 104 -30.15 0.41 11.54
N THR A 105 -30.73 1.54 11.97
CA THR A 105 -31.51 2.42 11.09
C THR A 105 -30.69 3.08 9.99
N SER A 106 -29.37 3.13 10.15
CA SER A 106 -28.42 3.58 9.13
C SER A 106 -28.37 2.64 7.93
N VAL A 107 -28.56 1.33 8.13
CA VAL A 107 -28.57 0.34 7.06
C VAL A 107 -29.90 0.38 6.31
N THR A 108 -29.84 0.81 5.05
CA THR A 108 -31.02 1.00 4.22
C THR A 108 -31.46 -0.30 3.54
N GLU A 109 -32.69 -0.33 2.99
CA GLU A 109 -33.14 -1.43 2.12
C GLU A 109 -32.25 -1.59 0.88
N ALA A 110 -31.71 -0.49 0.34
CA ALA A 110 -30.79 -0.54 -0.79
C ALA A 110 -29.47 -1.25 -0.43
N ASP A 111 -28.97 -1.04 0.79
CA ASP A 111 -27.77 -1.75 1.30
C ASP A 111 -28.04 -3.25 1.43
N VAL A 112 -29.18 -3.61 2.02
CA VAL A 112 -29.62 -5.00 2.14
C VAL A 112 -29.73 -5.66 0.77
N ALA A 113 -30.33 -4.98 -0.21
CA ALA A 113 -30.47 -5.51 -1.57
C ALA A 113 -29.11 -5.78 -2.24
N VAL A 114 -28.13 -4.89 -2.06
CA VAL A 114 -26.76 -5.11 -2.57
C VAL A 114 -26.10 -6.31 -1.89
N MET A 115 -26.24 -6.45 -0.57
CA MET A 115 -25.66 -7.59 0.15
C MET A 115 -26.33 -8.91 -0.23
N GLU A 116 -27.65 -8.95 -0.39
CA GLU A 116 -28.37 -10.14 -0.87
C GLU A 116 -27.96 -10.54 -2.29
N LYS A 117 -27.80 -9.56 -3.19
CA LYS A 117 -27.32 -9.82 -4.55
C LYS A 117 -25.87 -10.33 -4.55
N THR A 118 -25.06 -9.91 -3.59
CA THR A 118 -23.68 -10.41 -3.39
C THR A 118 -23.71 -11.87 -2.95
N VAL A 119 -24.57 -12.23 -1.99
CA VAL A 119 -24.75 -13.63 -1.59
C VAL A 119 -25.24 -14.48 -2.77
N ALA A 120 -26.23 -14.01 -3.52
CA ALA A 120 -26.74 -14.75 -4.68
C ALA A 120 -25.66 -15.00 -5.74
N LEU A 121 -24.77 -14.03 -5.97
CA LEU A 121 -23.63 -14.19 -6.84
C LEU A 121 -22.63 -15.22 -6.29
N LEU A 122 -22.32 -15.17 -5.00
CA LEU A 122 -21.45 -16.15 -4.36
C LEU A 122 -22.06 -17.56 -4.40
N ASP A 123 -23.38 -17.70 -4.25
CA ASP A 123 -24.08 -18.97 -4.42
C ASP A 123 -23.91 -19.51 -5.85
N LYS A 124 -24.04 -18.65 -6.88
CA LYS A 124 -23.74 -19.03 -8.28
C LYS A 124 -22.29 -19.50 -8.46
N VAL A 125 -21.33 -18.83 -7.83
CA VAL A 125 -19.93 -19.26 -7.83
C VAL A 125 -19.77 -20.60 -7.14
N GLY A 126 -20.36 -20.78 -5.94
CA GLY A 126 -20.33 -22.03 -5.20
C GLY A 126 -20.94 -23.21 -5.97
N GLN A 127 -22.02 -22.96 -6.71
CA GLN A 127 -22.62 -23.93 -7.64
C GLN A 127 -21.68 -24.25 -8.80
N SER A 128 -21.00 -23.23 -9.36
CA SER A 128 -20.01 -23.41 -10.43
C SER A 128 -18.85 -24.30 -9.96
N VAL A 129 -18.31 -24.05 -8.77
CA VAL A 129 -17.24 -24.86 -8.16
C VAL A 129 -17.70 -26.31 -7.97
N ASN A 130 -18.92 -26.54 -7.47
CA ASN A 130 -19.46 -27.89 -7.32
C ASN A 130 -19.66 -28.62 -8.66
N GLY A 131 -20.11 -27.89 -9.70
CA GLY A 131 -20.50 -28.49 -10.98
C GLY A 131 -19.33 -28.91 -11.87
N VAL A 132 -18.16 -28.28 -11.71
CA VAL A 132 -16.99 -28.52 -12.57
C VAL A 132 -16.03 -29.57 -12.02
N GLY A 133 -16.14 -29.92 -10.73
CA GLY A 133 -15.21 -30.83 -10.06
C GLY A 133 -13.77 -30.34 -10.17
N ASN A 134 -12.81 -31.25 -10.39
CA ASN A 134 -11.37 -30.91 -10.45
C ASN A 134 -10.91 -30.37 -11.82
N ASP A 135 -11.81 -29.99 -12.72
CA ASP A 135 -11.46 -29.44 -14.03
C ASP A 135 -11.22 -27.93 -13.96
N CYS A 136 -9.96 -27.53 -13.74
CA CYS A 136 -9.59 -26.14 -13.52
C CYS A 136 -9.92 -25.22 -14.70
N LYS A 137 -9.88 -25.74 -15.94
CA LYS A 137 -10.27 -24.96 -17.12
C LYS A 137 -11.77 -24.68 -17.14
N LYS A 138 -12.59 -25.68 -16.78
CA LYS A 138 -14.04 -25.47 -16.63
C LYS A 138 -14.34 -24.52 -15.48
N LEU A 139 -13.63 -24.64 -14.35
CA LEU A 139 -13.78 -23.71 -13.23
C LEU A 139 -13.47 -22.27 -13.65
N ALA A 140 -12.32 -22.04 -14.29
CA ALA A 140 -11.92 -20.73 -14.78
C ALA A 140 -12.95 -20.16 -15.76
N ALA A 141 -13.47 -20.97 -16.70
CA ALA A 141 -14.52 -20.55 -17.63
C ALA A 141 -15.83 -20.19 -16.91
N ALA A 142 -16.22 -20.96 -15.90
CA ALA A 142 -17.42 -20.69 -15.11
C ALA A 142 -17.28 -19.40 -14.29
N LEU A 143 -16.15 -19.20 -13.61
CA LEU A 143 -15.84 -17.96 -12.88
C LEU A 143 -15.81 -16.74 -13.82
N LYS A 144 -15.21 -16.88 -15.00
CA LYS A 144 -15.20 -15.82 -16.02
C LYS A 144 -16.61 -15.48 -16.53
N SER A 145 -17.53 -16.44 -16.56
CA SER A 145 -18.92 -16.19 -16.98
C SER A 145 -19.68 -15.28 -16.00
N VAL A 146 -19.27 -15.23 -14.73
CA VAL A 146 -19.90 -14.42 -13.68
C VAL A 146 -19.08 -13.19 -13.31
N SER A 147 -17.90 -12.97 -13.90
CA SER A 147 -16.99 -11.90 -13.51
C SER A 147 -17.55 -10.49 -13.76
N GLY A 148 -18.31 -10.28 -14.83
CA GLY A 148 -18.95 -8.98 -15.09
C GLY A 148 -20.03 -8.60 -14.07
N GLU A 149 -20.78 -9.61 -13.58
CA GLU A 149 -21.72 -9.42 -12.46
C GLU A 149 -20.94 -9.14 -11.18
N ALA A 150 -19.82 -9.84 -10.96
CA ALA A 150 -18.93 -9.64 -9.82
C ALA A 150 -18.35 -8.24 -9.73
N GLU A 151 -17.77 -7.69 -10.81
CA GLU A 151 -17.22 -6.34 -10.82
C GLU A 151 -18.27 -5.28 -10.41
N THR A 152 -19.51 -5.46 -10.89
CA THR A 152 -20.61 -4.57 -10.53
C THR A 152 -20.98 -4.71 -9.06
N MET A 153 -21.07 -5.94 -8.56
CA MET A 153 -21.36 -6.21 -7.16
C MET A 153 -20.28 -5.72 -6.21
N MET A 154 -19.01 -5.88 -6.57
CA MET A 154 -17.88 -5.42 -5.76
C MET A 154 -17.87 -3.90 -5.65
N ARG A 155 -18.18 -3.20 -6.75
CA ARG A 155 -18.34 -1.75 -6.75
C ARG A 155 -19.52 -1.30 -5.88
N GLU A 156 -20.67 -1.94 -6.01
CA GLU A 156 -21.86 -1.66 -5.17
C GLU A 156 -21.56 -1.95 -3.69
N GLY A 157 -20.94 -3.09 -3.37
CA GLY A 157 -20.54 -3.49 -2.02
C GLY A 157 -19.53 -2.53 -1.40
N LYS A 158 -18.53 -2.07 -2.17
CA LYS A 158 -17.58 -1.05 -1.71
C LYS A 158 -18.28 0.24 -1.32
N GLN A 159 -19.28 0.67 -2.09
CA GLN A 159 -20.09 1.85 -1.75
C GLN A 159 -20.90 1.66 -0.46
N VAL A 160 -21.37 0.44 -0.17
CA VAL A 160 -22.02 0.12 1.11
C VAL A 160 -21.02 0.27 2.25
N ILE A 161 -19.83 -0.33 2.14
CA ILE A 161 -18.78 -0.25 3.17
C ILE A 161 -18.32 1.20 3.39
N GLU A 162 -18.08 1.96 2.31
CA GLU A 162 -17.67 3.36 2.40
C GLU A 162 -18.74 4.24 3.06
N ARG A 163 -20.02 4.00 2.78
CA ARG A 163 -21.14 4.71 3.40
C ARG A 163 -21.23 4.45 4.90
N HIS A 164 -20.92 3.22 5.32
CA HIS A 164 -20.98 2.78 6.72
C HIS A 164 -19.61 2.83 7.43
N GLY A 165 -18.58 3.38 6.80
CA GLY A 165 -17.21 3.37 7.32
C GLY A 165 -17.00 4.07 8.68
N GLY A 166 -17.96 4.90 9.10
CA GLY A 166 -17.99 5.53 10.43
C GLY A 166 -19.06 4.97 11.38
N ASP A 167 -19.80 3.94 10.98
CA ASP A 167 -20.86 3.31 11.76
C ASP A 167 -20.48 1.85 12.07
N GLU A 168 -19.78 1.67 13.19
CA GLU A 168 -19.35 0.34 13.66
C GLU A 168 -20.52 -0.63 13.86
N GLY A 169 -21.69 -0.11 14.26
CA GLY A 169 -22.90 -0.92 14.46
C GLY A 169 -23.45 -1.45 13.14
N ALA A 170 -23.48 -0.63 12.09
CA ALA A 170 -23.87 -1.02 10.74
C ALA A 170 -22.90 -2.06 10.16
N LEU A 171 -21.59 -1.83 10.24
CA LEU A 171 -20.58 -2.77 9.74
C LEU A 171 -20.63 -4.12 10.47
N LEU A 172 -20.78 -4.10 11.80
CA LEU A 172 -20.93 -5.32 12.60
C LEU A 172 -22.20 -6.08 12.21
N TRP A 173 -23.32 -5.38 12.05
CA TRP A 173 -24.59 -6.00 11.65
C TRP A 173 -24.51 -6.61 10.25
N ILE A 174 -23.94 -5.90 9.27
CA ILE A 174 -23.72 -6.40 7.91
C ILE A 174 -22.84 -7.66 7.97
N ASN A 175 -21.75 -7.61 8.71
CA ASN A 175 -20.87 -8.77 8.84
C ASN A 175 -21.59 -9.98 9.45
N GLN A 176 -22.26 -9.82 10.60
CA GLN A 176 -22.98 -10.93 11.24
C GLN A 176 -24.11 -11.50 10.37
N SER A 177 -24.82 -10.63 9.65
CA SER A 177 -25.96 -11.03 8.81
C SER A 177 -25.54 -11.83 7.57
N TYR A 178 -24.38 -11.50 6.99
CA TYR A 178 -23.99 -12.04 5.68
C TYR A 178 -22.76 -12.94 5.72
N ALA A 179 -21.84 -12.80 6.68
CA ALA A 179 -20.60 -13.59 6.73
C ALA A 179 -20.87 -15.09 6.77
N LYS A 180 -21.81 -15.56 7.61
CA LYS A 180 -22.22 -16.99 7.67
C LYS A 180 -22.66 -17.54 6.31
N ARG A 181 -23.25 -16.70 5.44
CA ARG A 181 -23.72 -17.08 4.10
C ARG A 181 -22.62 -17.03 3.05
N MET A 182 -21.69 -16.08 3.17
CA MET A 182 -20.60 -15.89 2.20
C MET A 182 -19.41 -16.82 2.45
N MET A 183 -19.05 -17.06 3.73
CA MET A 183 -17.87 -17.82 4.12
C MET A 183 -17.80 -19.25 3.55
N PRO A 184 -18.89 -20.04 3.47
CA PRO A 184 -18.82 -21.38 2.89
C PRO A 184 -18.32 -21.40 1.44
N VAL A 185 -18.65 -20.38 0.65
CA VAL A 185 -18.18 -20.26 -0.74
C VAL A 185 -16.70 -19.90 -0.77
N VAL A 186 -16.26 -18.96 0.06
CA VAL A 186 -14.85 -18.55 0.18
C VAL A 186 -13.98 -19.73 0.60
N VAL A 187 -14.38 -20.45 1.66
CA VAL A 187 -13.68 -21.66 2.13
C VAL A 187 -13.62 -22.71 1.03
N LYS A 188 -14.72 -22.90 0.28
CA LYS A 188 -14.77 -23.87 -0.82
C LYS A 188 -13.83 -23.51 -1.96
N ILE A 189 -13.78 -22.25 -2.39
CA ILE A 189 -12.87 -21.79 -3.46
C ILE A 189 -11.42 -21.97 -3.02
N ASN A 190 -11.07 -21.52 -1.81
CA ASN A 190 -9.71 -21.59 -1.29
C ASN A 190 -9.24 -23.03 -1.03
N GLY A 191 -10.16 -23.93 -0.65
CA GLY A 191 -9.88 -25.35 -0.47
C GLY A 191 -9.95 -26.18 -1.76
N HIS A 192 -10.28 -25.58 -2.90
CA HIS A 192 -10.43 -26.30 -4.15
C HIS A 192 -9.06 -26.70 -4.73
N PRO A 193 -8.89 -27.90 -5.33
CA PRO A 193 -7.62 -28.30 -5.95
C PRO A 193 -7.08 -27.36 -7.04
N CYS A 194 -7.94 -26.50 -7.57
CA CYS A 194 -7.61 -25.51 -8.59
C CYS A 194 -7.32 -24.10 -8.04
N ALA A 195 -7.27 -23.90 -6.72
CA ALA A 195 -7.05 -22.58 -6.13
C ALA A 195 -5.72 -21.92 -6.55
N SER A 196 -4.70 -22.74 -6.87
CA SER A 196 -3.39 -22.29 -7.36
C SER A 196 -3.27 -22.25 -8.89
N ASP A 197 -4.33 -22.60 -9.63
CA ASP A 197 -4.31 -22.55 -11.09
C ASP A 197 -4.36 -21.10 -11.58
N THR A 198 -3.48 -20.72 -12.52
CA THR A 198 -3.32 -19.33 -12.96
C THR A 198 -4.56 -18.79 -13.66
N ASP A 199 -5.29 -19.61 -14.41
CA ASP A 199 -6.51 -19.18 -15.10
C ASP A 199 -7.64 -18.99 -14.09
N VAL A 200 -7.71 -19.84 -13.06
CA VAL A 200 -8.64 -19.69 -11.94
C VAL A 200 -8.33 -18.44 -11.13
N GLN A 201 -7.07 -18.17 -10.79
CA GLN A 201 -6.67 -16.94 -10.08
C GLN A 201 -7.00 -15.69 -10.88
N ALA A 202 -6.72 -15.69 -12.19
CA ALA A 202 -7.08 -14.59 -13.07
C ALA A 202 -8.60 -14.36 -13.11
N ALA A 203 -9.40 -15.44 -13.11
CA ALA A 203 -10.85 -15.36 -13.06
C ALA A 203 -11.41 -14.93 -11.68
N LEU A 204 -10.65 -15.15 -10.60
CA LEU A 204 -10.98 -14.71 -9.24
C LEU A 204 -10.55 -13.28 -8.94
N ALA A 205 -9.62 -12.70 -9.71
CA ALA A 205 -9.12 -11.35 -9.46
C ALA A 205 -10.22 -10.28 -9.29
N PRO A 206 -11.35 -10.31 -10.04
CA PRO A 206 -12.46 -9.37 -9.82
C PRO A 206 -13.17 -9.52 -8.48
N PHE A 207 -12.99 -10.63 -7.76
CA PHE A 207 -13.59 -10.93 -6.46
C PHE A 207 -12.67 -10.61 -5.27
N ALA A 208 -11.43 -10.18 -5.52
CA ALA A 208 -10.51 -9.78 -4.47
C ALA A 208 -10.93 -8.41 -3.90
N PHE A 209 -11.12 -8.35 -2.57
CA PHE A 209 -11.40 -7.13 -1.81
C PHE A 209 -10.10 -6.47 -1.35
#